data_AF-S0KFS4-F1
#
_entry.id   AF-S0KFS4-F1
#
_cell.length_a   1.000
_cell.length_b   1.000
_cell.length_c   1.000
_cell.angle_alpha   90.00
_cell.angle_beta   90.00
_cell.angle_gamma   90.00
#
_symmetry.space_group_name_H-M   'P 1'
#
loop_
_entity.id
_entity.type
_entity.pdbx_description
1 polymer ?
#
loop_
_entity_poly.entity_id
_entity_poly.type
_entity_poly.pdbx_seq_one_letter_code
_entity_poly.pdbx_strand_id
1 'polypeptide(L)'
;MKKFLKYVLLLGIVLSMIAGCTNKEKEKATQSFNHTVTQIKQNNKKLKESIADVQETISSKKKPLDPNTLTAATTAITKARVKIVKIPNIPSKTEEIKTTTKKLNSKLDITTCLSDLQNSHTNLQNSIKQLTQVTNPSEAFVVERLTGLPNITGMEAVTEGNDPNGNLNKQGGYTSTVYFSSDLVNQEDVFGSTIVDKGTEAGGAIEVYRTEKDAQKRETYLAAFDGAGPFNSGSHKVLGTIVIRTSDKLAASQQKTLEQNITNSFITLK
;
A
#
# COMPACT_ATOMS: atom_id res chain seq x y z
N MET A 1 17.34 -104.41 19.03
CA MET A 1 18.35 -104.41 17.94
C MET A 1 17.67 -103.76 16.74
N LYS A 2 18.07 -102.68 16.06
CA LYS A 2 19.25 -101.82 15.90
C LYS A 2 18.66 -100.45 15.49
N LYS A 3 18.96 -99.33 16.17
CA LYS A 3 19.98 -98.32 15.82
C LYS A 3 19.77 -97.61 14.46
N PHE A 4 19.61 -96.27 14.57
CA PHE A 4 20.08 -95.19 13.66
C PHE A 4 19.35 -94.89 12.34
N LEU A 5 18.70 -93.71 12.24
CA LEU A 5 18.98 -92.60 11.30
C LEU A 5 18.03 -91.43 11.60
N LYS A 6 18.44 -90.36 12.31
CA LYS A 6 18.98 -89.09 11.77
C LYS A 6 18.22 -88.57 10.54
N TYR A 7 17.37 -87.55 10.72
CA TYR A 7 17.49 -86.21 10.10
C TYR A 7 16.43 -85.26 10.70
N VAL A 8 16.82 -84.64 11.81
CA VAL A 8 16.29 -83.36 12.28
C VAL A 8 17.20 -82.31 11.65
N LEU A 9 16.72 -81.50 10.69
CA LEU A 9 17.26 -80.16 10.43
C LEU A 9 16.40 -79.38 9.42
N LEU A 10 16.18 -78.09 9.74
CA LEU A 10 15.81 -76.97 8.87
C LEU A 10 14.36 -76.88 8.35
N LEU A 11 13.52 -76.13 9.09
CA LEU A 11 13.14 -74.76 8.69
C LEU A 11 12.37 -74.03 9.82
N GLY A 12 12.96 -73.95 11.01
CA GLY A 12 12.51 -73.03 12.04
C GLY A 12 13.45 -71.83 12.06
N ILE A 13 13.01 -70.69 11.53
CA ILE A 13 13.40 -69.29 11.81
C ILE A 13 12.97 -68.50 10.57
N VAL A 14 11.77 -67.91 10.60
CA VAL A 14 11.51 -66.50 10.27
C VAL A 14 10.17 -66.17 10.97
N LEU A 15 9.97 -64.92 11.37
CA LEU A 15 8.78 -64.36 12.05
C LEU A 15 8.74 -64.49 13.58
N SER A 16 9.65 -63.80 14.26
CA SER A 16 9.27 -63.13 15.51
C SER A 16 9.84 -61.72 15.70
N MET A 17 10.71 -61.22 14.81
CA MET A 17 11.22 -59.83 14.90
C MET A 17 10.28 -58.75 14.32
N ILE A 18 9.13 -59.11 13.73
CA ILE A 18 8.29 -58.13 13.02
C ILE A 18 7.46 -57.27 14.00
N ALA A 19 7.05 -57.81 15.15
CA ALA A 19 6.20 -57.07 16.10
C ALA A 19 6.93 -55.95 16.87
N GLY A 20 8.22 -56.14 17.19
CA GLY A 20 9.03 -55.13 17.89
C GLY A 20 9.50 -53.97 17.01
N CYS A 21 9.85 -54.25 15.74
CA CYS A 21 10.29 -53.24 14.79
C CYS A 21 9.14 -52.34 14.30
N THR A 22 7.94 -52.92 14.12
CA THR A 22 6.76 -52.19 13.63
C THR A 22 6.23 -51.16 14.63
N ASN A 23 6.27 -51.45 15.94
CA ASN A 23 5.89 -50.47 16.97
C ASN A 23 6.86 -49.28 17.04
N LYS A 24 8.18 -49.53 16.99
CA LYS A 24 9.20 -48.48 17.03
C LYS A 24 9.17 -47.59 15.78
N GLU A 25 8.89 -48.18 14.62
CA GLU A 25 8.76 -47.45 13.37
C GLU A 25 7.51 -46.57 13.33
N LYS A 26 6.38 -47.12 13.80
CA LYS A 26 5.13 -46.36 13.95
C LYS A 26 5.30 -45.19 14.92
N GLU A 27 5.96 -45.41 16.05
CA GLU A 27 6.25 -44.38 17.04
C GLU A 27 7.06 -43.22 16.44
N LYS A 28 8.13 -43.52 15.69
CA LYS A 28 8.91 -42.51 14.96
C LYS A 28 8.08 -41.74 13.94
N ALA A 29 7.23 -42.43 13.17
CA ALA A 29 6.35 -41.80 12.20
C ALA A 29 5.35 -40.86 12.90
N THR A 30 4.78 -41.27 14.04
CA THR A 30 3.90 -40.45 14.88
C THR A 30 4.61 -39.23 15.44
N GLN A 31 5.84 -39.36 15.93
CA GLN A 31 6.65 -38.23 16.41
C GLN A 31 6.91 -37.20 15.30
N SER A 32 7.30 -37.66 14.11
CA SER A 32 7.52 -36.79 12.95
C SER A 32 6.24 -36.06 12.54
N PHE A 33 5.11 -36.78 12.48
CA PHE A 33 3.79 -36.19 12.22
C PHE A 33 3.44 -35.11 13.24
N ASN A 34 3.59 -35.39 14.53
CA ASN A 34 3.28 -34.44 15.61
C ASN A 34 4.17 -33.19 15.57
N HIS A 35 5.46 -33.37 15.22
CA HIS A 35 6.39 -32.26 15.02
C HIS A 35 5.92 -31.35 13.87
N THR A 36 5.66 -31.92 12.69
CA THR A 36 5.14 -31.18 11.54
C THR A 36 3.80 -30.50 11.84
N VAL A 37 2.88 -31.18 12.53
CA VAL A 37 1.60 -30.59 12.96
C VAL A 37 1.81 -29.39 13.88
N THR A 38 2.79 -29.44 14.78
CA THR A 38 3.12 -28.31 15.67
C THR A 38 3.59 -27.10 14.88
N GLN A 39 4.47 -27.30 13.89
CA GLN A 39 4.92 -26.22 13.00
C GLN A 39 3.76 -25.65 12.17
N ILE A 40 2.88 -26.50 11.62
CA ILE A 40 1.69 -26.07 10.89
C ILE A 40 0.74 -25.25 11.79
N LYS A 41 0.55 -25.64 13.05
CA LYS A 41 -0.26 -24.86 14.02
C LYS A 41 0.32 -23.46 14.22
N GLN A 42 1.63 -23.35 14.41
CA GLN A 42 2.32 -22.07 14.58
C GLN A 42 2.19 -21.21 13.31
N ASN A 43 2.38 -21.79 12.14
CA ASN A 43 2.24 -21.10 10.85
C ASN A 43 0.80 -20.62 10.60
N ASN A 44 -0.19 -21.47 10.88
CA ASN A 44 -1.60 -21.08 10.80
C ASN A 44 -1.92 -19.93 11.76
N LYS A 45 -1.35 -19.93 12.98
CA LYS A 45 -1.52 -18.83 13.94
C LYS A 45 -0.96 -17.53 13.37
N LYS A 46 0.30 -17.55 12.92
CA LYS A 46 0.96 -16.37 12.30
C LYS A 46 0.20 -15.81 11.11
N LEU A 47 -0.27 -16.69 10.20
CA LEU A 47 -1.08 -16.26 9.06
C LEU A 47 -2.39 -15.62 9.51
N LYS A 48 -3.08 -16.19 10.49
CA LYS A 48 -4.35 -15.64 10.99
C LYS A 48 -4.16 -14.27 11.64
N GLU A 49 -3.12 -14.11 12.46
CA GLU A 49 -2.77 -12.83 13.10
C GLU A 49 -2.48 -11.78 12.03
N SER A 50 -1.58 -12.07 11.09
CA SER A 50 -1.24 -11.13 10.02
C SER A 50 -2.43 -10.81 9.09
N ILE A 51 -3.28 -11.79 8.78
CA ILE A 51 -4.54 -11.55 8.05
C ILE A 51 -5.44 -10.59 8.84
N ALA A 52 -5.58 -10.77 10.15
CA ALA A 52 -6.42 -9.93 10.99
C ALA A 52 -5.95 -8.47 11.00
N ASP A 53 -4.64 -8.22 11.09
CA ASP A 53 -4.05 -6.88 11.08
C ASP A 53 -4.37 -6.12 9.78
N VAL A 54 -4.25 -6.79 8.63
CA VAL A 54 -4.60 -6.19 7.34
C VAL A 54 -6.12 -5.95 7.26
N GLN A 55 -6.92 -6.89 7.74
CA GLN A 55 -8.38 -6.76 7.75
C GLN A 55 -8.86 -5.60 8.61
N GLU A 56 -8.26 -5.37 9.77
CA GLU A 56 -8.59 -4.24 10.63
C GLU A 56 -8.43 -2.90 9.89
N THR A 57 -7.32 -2.76 9.15
CA THR A 57 -7.06 -1.56 8.33
C THR A 57 -8.13 -1.38 7.26
N ILE A 58 -8.52 -2.45 6.57
CA ILE A 58 -9.61 -2.43 5.57
C ILE A 58 -10.96 -2.07 6.22
N SER A 59 -11.25 -2.63 7.39
CA SER A 59 -12.50 -2.40 8.13
C SER A 59 -12.66 -0.98 8.63
N SER A 60 -11.56 -0.20 8.75
CA SER A 60 -11.63 1.24 9.07
C SER A 60 -12.35 2.08 8.00
N LYS A 61 -12.51 1.54 6.79
CA LYS A 61 -13.14 2.20 5.61
C LYS A 61 -12.48 3.52 5.20
N LYS A 62 -11.28 3.82 5.70
CA LYS A 62 -10.49 4.95 5.23
C LYS A 62 -10.05 4.69 3.79
N LYS A 63 -10.20 5.69 2.93
CA LYS A 63 -9.78 5.58 1.52
C LYS A 63 -8.27 5.72 1.43
N PRO A 64 -7.58 4.89 0.62
CA PRO A 64 -6.19 5.15 0.23
C PRO A 64 -6.11 6.19 -0.90
N LEU A 65 -4.97 6.83 -1.04
CA LEU A 65 -4.67 7.70 -2.20
C LEU A 65 -4.61 6.89 -3.50
N ASP A 66 -3.96 5.73 -3.47
CA ASP A 66 -3.91 4.76 -4.57
C ASP A 66 -4.90 3.61 -4.27
N PRO A 67 -6.03 3.52 -4.99
CA PRO A 67 -7.04 2.48 -4.78
C PRO A 67 -6.50 1.07 -5.01
N ASN A 68 -5.42 0.89 -5.78
CA ASN A 68 -4.83 -0.42 -6.04
C ASN A 68 -4.23 -1.05 -4.78
N THR A 69 -3.82 -0.23 -3.79
CA THR A 69 -3.28 -0.74 -2.53
C THR A 69 -4.32 -1.53 -1.72
N LEU A 70 -5.60 -1.12 -1.77
CA LEU A 70 -6.71 -1.84 -1.15
C LEU A 70 -6.99 -3.18 -1.86
N THR A 71 -6.95 -3.18 -3.20
CA THR A 71 -7.09 -4.38 -4.01
C THR A 71 -5.97 -5.38 -3.75
N ALA A 72 -4.72 -4.89 -3.67
CA ALA A 72 -3.55 -5.70 -3.36
C ALA A 72 -3.64 -6.33 -1.97
N ALA A 73 -4.01 -5.55 -0.94
CA ALA A 73 -4.23 -6.04 0.42
C ALA A 73 -5.32 -7.12 0.49
N THR A 74 -6.44 -6.92 -0.21
CA THR A 74 -7.55 -7.91 -0.27
C THR A 74 -7.11 -9.21 -0.96
N THR A 75 -6.30 -9.09 -2.02
CA THR A 75 -5.73 -10.23 -2.74
C THR A 75 -4.72 -10.99 -1.88
N ALA A 76 -3.86 -10.29 -1.14
CA ALA A 76 -2.90 -10.90 -0.21
C ALA A 76 -3.62 -11.69 0.90
N ILE A 77 -4.69 -11.14 1.49
CA ILE A 77 -5.55 -11.86 2.45
C ILE A 77 -6.12 -13.14 1.83
N THR A 78 -6.65 -13.06 0.62
CA THR A 78 -7.28 -14.22 -0.06
C THR A 78 -6.25 -15.32 -0.32
N LYS A 79 -5.06 -14.97 -0.84
CA LYS A 79 -3.95 -15.92 -1.02
C LYS A 79 -3.52 -16.55 0.30
N ALA A 80 -3.44 -15.76 1.36
CA ALA A 80 -3.03 -16.24 2.68
C ALA A 80 -4.04 -17.20 3.32
N ARG A 81 -5.34 -16.96 3.15
CA ARG A 81 -6.39 -17.87 3.63
C ARG A 81 -6.28 -19.27 3.03
N VAL A 82 -5.90 -19.37 1.75
CA VAL A 82 -5.68 -20.66 1.07
C VAL A 82 -4.48 -21.42 1.64
N LYS A 83 -3.51 -20.73 2.25
CA LYS A 83 -2.34 -21.35 2.89
C LYS A 83 -2.62 -21.87 4.30
N ILE A 84 -3.76 -21.53 4.91
CA ILE A 84 -4.14 -22.08 6.21
C ILE A 84 -4.47 -23.58 6.05
N VAL A 85 -3.71 -24.43 6.73
CA VAL A 85 -3.83 -25.88 6.59
C VAL A 85 -4.79 -26.45 7.64
N LYS A 86 -5.85 -27.12 7.19
CA LYS A 86 -6.66 -27.97 8.07
C LYS A 86 -5.83 -29.17 8.54
N ILE A 87 -5.70 -29.33 9.85
CA ILE A 87 -4.90 -30.39 10.46
C ILE A 87 -5.70 -31.70 10.42
N PRO A 88 -5.19 -32.76 9.78
CA PRO A 88 -5.87 -34.05 9.75
C PRO A 88 -5.70 -34.80 11.09
N ASN A 89 -6.61 -35.73 11.36
CA ASN A 89 -6.39 -36.73 12.40
C ASN A 89 -5.20 -37.62 12.03
N ILE A 90 -4.50 -38.15 13.03
CA ILE A 90 -3.40 -39.07 12.78
C ILE A 90 -3.90 -40.39 12.16
N PRO A 91 -3.35 -40.85 11.02
CA PRO A 91 -3.70 -42.14 10.45
C PRO A 91 -3.29 -43.32 11.36
N SER A 92 -3.98 -44.45 11.23
CA SER A 92 -3.69 -45.64 12.05
C SER A 92 -2.52 -46.48 11.51
N LYS A 93 -2.26 -46.44 10.20
CA LYS A 93 -1.20 -47.19 9.52
C LYS A 93 0.07 -46.34 9.34
N THR A 94 1.23 -46.93 9.60
CA THR A 94 2.54 -46.27 9.55
C THR A 94 2.81 -45.57 8.20
N GLU A 95 2.55 -46.25 7.07
CA GLU A 95 2.79 -45.68 5.73
C GLU A 95 1.86 -44.50 5.40
N GLU A 96 0.62 -44.55 5.90
CA GLU A 96 -0.33 -43.44 5.76
C GLU A 96 0.11 -42.24 6.62
N ILE A 97 0.66 -42.46 7.82
CA ILE A 97 1.26 -41.41 8.66
C ILE A 97 2.43 -40.74 7.91
N LYS A 98 3.37 -41.52 7.37
CA LYS A 98 4.52 -41.00 6.61
C LYS A 98 4.07 -40.19 5.39
N THR A 99 3.13 -40.72 4.62
CA THR A 99 2.58 -40.04 3.43
C THR A 99 1.90 -38.73 3.80
N THR A 100 1.10 -38.72 4.86
CA THR A 100 0.42 -37.51 5.34
C THR A 100 1.42 -36.48 5.85
N THR A 101 2.44 -36.91 6.59
CA THR A 101 3.52 -36.04 7.08
C THR A 101 4.25 -35.37 5.91
N LYS A 102 4.57 -36.11 4.84
CA LYS A 102 5.19 -35.56 3.62
C LYS A 102 4.32 -34.48 2.96
N LYS A 103 3.00 -34.71 2.86
CA LYS A 103 2.02 -33.73 2.33
C LYS A 103 1.89 -32.48 3.21
N LEU A 104 2.09 -32.59 4.52
CA LEU A 104 2.08 -31.44 5.43
C LEU A 104 3.40 -30.66 5.35
N ASN A 105 4.54 -31.36 5.29
CA ASN A 105 5.85 -30.73 5.14
C ASN A 105 5.94 -29.84 3.89
N SER A 106 5.33 -30.25 2.77
CA SER A 106 5.29 -29.44 1.54
C SER A 106 4.46 -28.14 1.66
N LYS A 107 3.82 -27.90 2.82
CA LYS A 107 3.01 -26.70 3.11
C LYS A 107 3.60 -25.83 4.22
N LEU A 108 4.81 -26.15 4.71
CA LEU A 108 5.43 -25.40 5.80
C LEU A 108 5.92 -24.02 5.39
N ASP A 109 6.29 -23.83 4.13
CA ASP A 109 6.76 -22.52 3.68
C ASP A 109 5.60 -21.54 3.50
N ILE A 110 5.60 -20.52 4.34
CA ILE A 110 4.66 -19.40 4.33
C ILE A 110 5.37 -18.05 4.17
N THR A 111 6.68 -18.05 3.90
CA THR A 111 7.55 -16.87 3.96
C THR A 111 7.10 -15.79 2.99
N THR A 112 6.89 -16.15 1.72
CA THR A 112 6.37 -15.22 0.70
C THR A 112 4.99 -14.70 1.07
N CYS A 113 4.13 -15.56 1.64
CA CYS A 113 2.78 -15.16 2.01
C CYS A 113 2.76 -14.12 3.14
N LEU A 114 3.64 -14.27 4.14
CA LEU A 114 3.78 -13.29 5.21
C LEU A 114 4.38 -11.98 4.69
N SER A 115 5.38 -12.05 3.82
CA SER A 115 5.96 -10.86 3.19
C SER A 115 4.93 -10.12 2.33
N ASP A 116 4.13 -10.83 1.55
CA ASP A 116 3.09 -10.23 0.72
C ASP A 116 2.03 -9.52 1.56
N LEU A 117 1.61 -10.13 2.69
CA LEU A 117 0.69 -9.51 3.65
C LEU A 117 1.29 -8.24 4.25
N GLN A 118 2.52 -8.32 4.79
CA GLN A 118 3.19 -7.19 5.43
C GLN A 118 3.41 -6.03 4.45
N ASN A 119 3.89 -6.32 3.24
CA ASN A 119 4.12 -5.31 2.21
C ASN A 119 2.80 -4.65 1.78
N SER A 120 1.76 -5.45 1.53
CA SER A 120 0.45 -4.91 1.14
C SER A 120 -0.19 -4.09 2.25
N HIS A 121 -0.02 -4.51 3.51
CA HIS A 121 -0.49 -3.78 4.69
C HIS A 121 0.19 -2.43 4.82
N THR A 122 1.52 -2.41 4.75
CA THR A 122 2.34 -1.20 4.82
C THR A 122 1.96 -0.23 3.69
N ASN A 123 1.84 -0.73 2.46
CA ASN A 123 1.46 0.08 1.30
C ASN A 123 0.07 0.69 1.45
N LEU A 124 -0.92 -0.09 1.93
CA LEU A 124 -2.26 0.42 2.21
C LEU A 124 -2.26 1.49 3.30
N GLN A 125 -1.56 1.25 4.42
CA GLN A 125 -1.45 2.21 5.50
C GLN A 125 -0.78 3.51 5.05
N ASN A 126 0.31 3.41 4.29
CA ASN A 126 1.00 4.56 3.73
C ASN A 126 0.08 5.33 2.79
N SER A 127 -0.62 4.64 1.89
CA SER A 127 -1.54 5.28 0.96
C SER A 127 -2.71 6.00 1.66
N ILE A 128 -3.23 5.45 2.75
CA ILE A 128 -4.23 6.12 3.60
C ILE A 128 -3.64 7.38 4.27
N LYS A 129 -2.43 7.30 4.81
CA LYS A 129 -1.74 8.45 5.42
C LYS A 129 -1.50 9.55 4.38
N GLN A 130 -1.06 9.17 3.17
CA GLN A 130 -0.83 10.10 2.07
C GLN A 130 -2.11 10.86 1.70
N LEU A 131 -3.24 10.16 1.53
CA LEU A 131 -4.51 10.83 1.25
C LEU A 131 -4.90 11.78 2.39
N THR A 132 -4.67 11.38 3.64
CA THR A 132 -4.96 12.21 4.82
C THR A 132 -4.18 13.52 4.79
N GLN A 133 -2.90 13.50 4.41
CA GLN A 133 -2.08 14.73 4.28
C GLN A 133 -2.66 15.71 3.26
N VAL A 134 -3.24 15.21 2.17
CA VAL A 134 -3.78 16.03 1.09
C VAL A 134 -5.30 16.22 1.17
N THR A 135 -5.90 15.89 2.31
CA THR A 135 -7.33 16.11 2.58
C THR A 135 -7.49 17.35 3.45
N ASN A 136 -7.82 18.45 2.80
CA ASN A 136 -8.02 19.79 3.37
C ASN A 136 -6.85 20.20 4.31
N PRO A 137 -5.59 20.15 3.83
CA PRO A 137 -4.45 20.58 4.64
C PRO A 137 -4.54 22.05 5.01
N SER A 138 -3.80 22.45 6.06
CA SER A 138 -3.65 23.85 6.42
C SER A 138 -2.73 24.60 5.46
N GLU A 139 -2.86 25.93 5.44
CA GLU A 139 -1.94 26.82 4.74
C GLU A 139 -0.47 26.59 5.16
N ALA A 140 -0.22 26.45 6.46
CA ALA A 140 1.13 26.19 6.99
C ALA A 140 1.74 24.90 6.43
N PHE A 141 0.93 23.85 6.26
CA PHE A 141 1.38 22.62 5.61
C PHE A 141 1.72 22.86 4.14
N VAL A 142 0.89 23.61 3.40
CA VAL A 142 1.15 23.97 1.99
C VAL A 142 2.48 24.70 1.86
N VAL A 143 2.69 25.75 2.67
CA VAL A 143 3.94 26.53 2.71
C VAL A 143 5.13 25.63 3.02
N GLU A 144 5.02 24.76 4.03
CA GLU A 144 6.08 23.81 4.39
C GLU A 144 6.43 22.87 3.22
N ARG A 145 5.43 22.35 2.49
CA ARG A 145 5.65 21.43 1.37
C ARG A 145 6.22 22.11 0.12
N LEU A 146 5.98 23.40 -0.08
CA LEU A 146 6.57 24.16 -1.19
C LEU A 146 7.98 24.65 -0.88
N THR A 147 8.30 24.87 0.40
CA THR A 147 9.58 25.43 0.83
C THR A 147 10.75 24.55 0.41
N GLY A 148 11.72 25.15 -0.30
CA GLY A 148 12.93 24.47 -0.75
C GLY A 148 12.76 23.58 -1.98
N LEU A 149 11.59 23.55 -2.61
CA LEU A 149 11.42 22.86 -3.89
C LEU A 149 12.20 23.60 -5.00
N PRO A 150 12.86 22.86 -5.92
CA PRO A 150 13.48 23.46 -7.08
C PRO A 150 12.50 24.30 -7.88
N ASN A 151 12.98 25.42 -8.41
CA ASN A 151 12.22 26.34 -9.26
C ASN A 151 11.03 27.03 -8.59
N ILE A 152 10.92 26.99 -7.26
CA ILE A 152 10.02 27.85 -6.47
C ILE A 152 10.90 28.87 -5.74
N THR A 153 10.76 30.14 -6.11
CA THR A 153 11.61 31.23 -5.59
C THR A 153 10.95 32.09 -4.53
N GLY A 154 9.62 32.04 -4.46
CA GLY A 154 8.83 32.82 -3.52
C GLY A 154 7.43 32.25 -3.42
N MET A 155 6.75 32.58 -2.32
CA MET A 155 5.37 32.18 -2.09
C MET A 155 4.65 33.22 -1.24
N GLU A 156 3.35 33.33 -1.45
CA GLU A 156 2.50 34.23 -0.69
C GLU A 156 1.12 33.60 -0.53
N ALA A 157 0.63 33.58 0.71
CA ALA A 157 -0.65 33.02 1.04
C ALA A 157 -1.77 34.07 0.89
N VAL A 158 -2.93 33.58 0.47
CA VAL A 158 -4.14 34.40 0.34
C VAL A 158 -4.80 34.57 1.70
N THR A 159 -5.11 35.81 2.02
CA THR A 159 -5.83 36.30 3.20
C THR A 159 -7.10 37.02 2.75
N GLU A 160 -8.02 37.31 3.67
CA GLU A 160 -9.23 38.08 3.33
C GLU A 160 -8.93 39.47 2.73
N GLY A 161 -7.78 40.07 3.07
CA GLY A 161 -7.40 41.41 2.63
C GLY A 161 -6.76 41.47 1.24
N ASN A 162 -6.22 40.35 0.73
CA ASN A 162 -5.55 40.28 -0.58
C ASN A 162 -6.17 39.22 -1.50
N ASP A 163 -7.33 38.66 -1.16
CA ASP A 163 -7.98 37.62 -1.96
C ASP A 163 -8.50 38.15 -3.32
N PRO A 164 -7.87 37.77 -4.45
CA PRO A 164 -8.25 38.31 -5.76
C PRO A 164 -9.66 37.90 -6.20
N ASN A 165 -10.17 36.77 -5.70
CA ASN A 165 -11.50 36.28 -6.07
C ASN A 165 -12.54 36.50 -4.97
N GLY A 166 -12.12 36.94 -3.78
CA GLY A 166 -12.96 37.09 -2.59
C GLY A 166 -13.71 35.79 -2.22
N ASN A 167 -13.14 34.62 -2.48
CA ASN A 167 -13.76 33.31 -2.27
C ASN A 167 -13.16 32.52 -1.09
N LEU A 168 -12.14 33.04 -0.42
CA LEU A 168 -11.53 32.43 0.75
C LEU A 168 -12.59 32.15 1.82
N ASN A 169 -12.64 30.90 2.30
CA ASN A 169 -13.57 30.39 3.32
C ASN A 169 -15.08 30.53 3.00
N LYS A 170 -15.46 30.93 1.78
CA LYS A 170 -16.86 30.98 1.35
C LYS A 170 -17.37 29.60 0.93
N GLN A 171 -18.69 29.44 0.90
CA GLN A 171 -19.32 28.19 0.46
C GLN A 171 -18.94 27.88 -1.00
N GLY A 172 -18.27 26.75 -1.21
CA GLY A 172 -17.79 26.34 -2.54
C GLY A 172 -16.47 26.99 -2.97
N GLY A 173 -15.93 27.89 -2.15
CA GLY A 173 -14.60 28.48 -2.34
C GLY A 173 -13.48 27.61 -1.73
N TYR A 174 -12.25 28.11 -1.84
CA TYR A 174 -11.08 27.50 -1.22
C TYR A 174 -11.00 27.83 0.28
N THR A 175 -10.47 26.89 1.05
CA THR A 175 -10.14 27.07 2.47
C THR A 175 -8.75 27.68 2.67
N SER A 176 -7.89 27.56 1.66
CA SER A 176 -6.54 28.16 1.62
C SER A 176 -6.10 28.26 0.17
N THR A 177 -5.36 29.30 -0.17
CA THR A 177 -4.65 29.39 -1.46
C THR A 177 -3.26 29.95 -1.22
N VAL A 178 -2.25 29.33 -1.81
CA VAL A 178 -0.87 29.84 -1.81
C VAL A 178 -0.40 29.98 -3.24
N TYR A 179 -0.09 31.22 -3.64
CA TYR A 179 0.55 31.50 -4.92
C TYR A 179 2.06 31.39 -4.76
N PHE A 180 2.75 30.99 -5.82
CA PHE A 180 4.20 30.89 -5.83
C PHE A 180 4.81 31.41 -7.13
N SER A 181 6.02 31.96 -7.03
CA SER A 181 6.81 32.39 -8.17
C SER A 181 7.82 31.32 -8.58
N SER A 182 8.11 31.25 -9.88
CA SER A 182 9.13 30.36 -10.43
C SER A 182 10.22 31.13 -11.16
N ASP A 183 11.48 30.70 -11.02
CA ASP A 183 12.62 31.20 -11.80
C ASP A 183 12.57 30.78 -13.29
N LEU A 184 11.66 29.87 -13.65
CA LEU A 184 11.39 29.47 -15.02
C LEU A 184 10.45 30.43 -15.76
N VAL A 185 9.84 31.38 -15.04
CA VAL A 185 8.99 32.44 -15.61
C VAL A 185 9.75 33.76 -15.55
N ASN A 186 9.76 34.52 -16.66
CA ASN A 186 10.27 35.89 -16.64
C ASN A 186 9.33 36.78 -15.82
N GLN A 187 9.74 37.10 -14.58
CA GLN A 187 8.93 37.85 -13.63
C GLN A 187 8.68 39.31 -14.05
N GLU A 188 9.47 39.85 -14.97
CA GLU A 188 9.31 41.19 -15.53
C GLU A 188 8.11 41.28 -16.49
N ASP A 189 7.71 40.15 -17.09
CA ASP A 189 6.57 40.07 -18.01
C ASP A 189 5.24 39.79 -17.30
N VAL A 190 5.26 39.61 -15.98
CA VAL A 190 4.09 39.28 -15.16
C VAL A 190 3.63 40.51 -14.37
N PHE A 191 2.43 40.99 -14.70
CA PHE A 191 1.83 42.17 -14.08
C PHE A 191 1.37 41.88 -12.64
N GLY A 192 1.67 42.79 -11.71
CA GLY A 192 1.29 42.70 -10.29
C GLY A 192 2.41 43.13 -9.36
N SER A 193 2.05 43.63 -8.17
CA SER A 193 3.03 44.14 -7.20
C SER A 193 3.46 43.09 -6.17
N THR A 194 2.58 42.14 -5.87
CA THR A 194 2.81 41.00 -4.97
C THR A 194 2.72 39.68 -5.73
N ILE A 195 3.08 38.55 -5.11
CA ILE A 195 2.93 37.22 -5.73
C ILE A 195 1.44 36.88 -5.88
N VAL A 196 0.62 37.28 -4.90
CA VAL A 196 -0.84 37.12 -4.99
C VAL A 196 -1.42 37.95 -6.13
N ASP A 197 -0.97 39.20 -6.33
CA ASP A 197 -1.43 40.05 -7.44
C ASP A 197 -1.11 39.43 -8.80
N LYS A 198 0.11 38.89 -8.94
CA LYS A 198 0.58 38.19 -10.14
C LYS A 198 -0.14 36.86 -10.36
N GLY A 199 -0.69 36.27 -9.30
CA GLY A 199 -1.46 35.05 -9.33
C GLY A 199 -0.71 33.86 -9.90
N THR A 200 -1.43 33.00 -10.64
CA THR A 200 -0.87 31.78 -11.23
C THR A 200 0.18 32.06 -12.29
N GLU A 201 0.17 33.24 -12.94
CA GLU A 201 1.13 33.58 -13.98
C GLU A 201 2.57 33.64 -13.46
N ALA A 202 2.78 34.03 -12.19
CA ALA A 202 4.11 34.10 -11.57
C ALA A 202 4.84 32.76 -11.52
N GLY A 203 4.12 31.64 -11.54
CA GLY A 203 4.70 30.30 -11.45
C GLY A 203 3.62 29.25 -11.21
N GLY A 204 2.72 29.50 -10.28
CA GLY A 204 1.56 28.65 -10.06
C GLY A 204 0.80 28.94 -8.76
N ALA A 205 -0.10 28.04 -8.41
CA ALA A 205 -0.90 28.15 -7.20
C ALA A 205 -1.23 26.76 -6.62
N ILE A 206 -1.36 26.71 -5.31
CA ILE A 206 -1.94 25.57 -4.58
C ILE A 206 -3.26 26.06 -3.97
N GLU A 207 -4.37 25.56 -4.49
CA GLU A 207 -5.72 25.88 -4.02
C GLU A 207 -6.25 24.69 -3.20
N VAL A 208 -6.64 24.91 -1.96
CA VAL A 208 -7.14 23.86 -1.06
C VAL A 208 -8.65 23.99 -0.90
N TYR A 209 -9.35 22.88 -1.06
CA TYR A 209 -10.79 22.79 -0.92
C TYR A 209 -11.20 21.93 0.27
N ARG A 210 -12.41 22.18 0.77
CA ARG A 210 -12.99 21.41 1.87
C ARG A 210 -13.28 19.96 1.50
N THR A 211 -13.61 19.70 0.23
CA THR A 211 -13.94 18.35 -0.26
C THR A 211 -13.29 18.07 -1.62
N GLU A 212 -13.03 16.80 -1.91
CA GLU A 212 -12.51 16.34 -3.20
C GLU A 212 -13.47 16.73 -4.35
N LYS A 213 -14.79 16.67 -4.09
CA LYS A 213 -15.80 17.09 -5.06
C LYS A 213 -15.67 18.57 -5.44
N ASP A 214 -15.34 19.44 -4.49
CA ASP A 214 -15.17 20.87 -4.76
C ASP A 214 -13.85 21.15 -5.49
N ALA A 215 -12.77 20.42 -5.16
CA ALA A 215 -11.53 20.46 -5.93
C ALA A 215 -11.74 20.01 -7.39
N GLN A 216 -12.51 18.94 -7.61
CA GLN A 216 -12.83 18.45 -8.96
C GLN A 216 -13.70 19.44 -9.75
N LYS A 217 -14.68 20.09 -9.11
CA LYS A 217 -15.43 21.16 -9.79
C LYS A 217 -14.51 22.30 -10.24
N ARG A 218 -13.52 22.65 -9.42
CA ARG A 218 -12.53 23.67 -9.77
C ARG A 218 -11.69 23.24 -10.97
N GLU A 219 -11.17 22.02 -10.95
CA GLU A 219 -10.42 21.45 -12.08
C GLU A 219 -11.26 21.47 -13.36
N THR A 220 -12.51 21.02 -13.30
CA THR A 220 -13.41 21.04 -14.47
C THR A 220 -13.69 22.47 -14.97
N TYR A 221 -13.79 23.43 -14.05
CA TYR A 221 -13.92 24.84 -14.42
C TYR A 221 -12.65 25.34 -15.13
N LEU A 222 -11.46 25.01 -14.63
CA LEU A 222 -10.18 25.41 -15.23
C LEU A 222 -10.01 24.80 -16.63
N ALA A 223 -10.39 23.53 -16.78
CA ALA A 223 -10.32 22.79 -18.05
C ALA A 223 -11.15 23.45 -19.17
N ALA A 224 -12.21 24.19 -18.84
CA ALA A 224 -13.02 24.92 -19.82
C ALA A 224 -12.23 26.05 -20.53
N PHE A 225 -11.08 26.44 -20.01
CA PHE A 225 -10.20 27.46 -20.56
C PHE A 225 -8.90 26.89 -21.15
N ASP A 226 -8.74 25.57 -21.19
CA ASP A 226 -7.54 24.95 -21.75
C ASP A 226 -7.39 25.32 -23.23
N GLY A 227 -6.24 25.90 -23.58
CA GLY A 227 -5.98 26.37 -24.94
C GLY A 227 -6.72 27.66 -25.34
N ALA A 228 -7.40 28.35 -24.41
CA ALA A 228 -8.12 29.61 -24.66
C ALA A 228 -7.19 30.83 -24.79
N GLY A 229 -6.01 30.66 -25.40
CA GLY A 229 -5.04 31.72 -25.65
C GLY A 229 -4.69 32.52 -24.38
N PRO A 230 -4.96 33.84 -24.33
CA PRO A 230 -4.70 34.66 -23.14
C PRO A 230 -5.42 34.23 -21.85
N PHE A 231 -6.44 33.37 -21.94
CA PHE A 231 -7.19 32.87 -20.79
C PHE A 231 -6.76 31.46 -20.35
N ASN A 232 -5.67 30.93 -20.90
CA ASN A 232 -5.21 29.58 -20.61
C ASN A 232 -4.94 29.39 -19.11
N SER A 233 -5.53 28.36 -18.52
CA SER A 233 -5.39 28.03 -17.10
C SER A 233 -4.00 27.52 -16.71
N GLY A 234 -3.15 27.21 -17.69
CA GLY A 234 -1.91 26.47 -17.49
C GLY A 234 -2.20 25.00 -17.18
N SER A 235 -1.25 24.30 -16.56
CA SER A 235 -1.53 22.92 -16.10
C SER A 235 -2.25 22.95 -14.74
N HIS A 236 -3.16 22.00 -14.54
CA HIS A 236 -3.92 21.85 -13.31
C HIS A 236 -4.22 20.39 -13.02
N LYS A 237 -4.24 20.03 -11.73
CA LYS A 237 -4.46 18.66 -11.27
C LYS A 237 -5.01 18.60 -9.86
N VAL A 238 -5.97 17.69 -9.64
CA VAL A 238 -6.46 17.36 -8.31
C VAL A 238 -5.58 16.34 -7.61
N LEU A 239 -5.22 16.64 -6.36
CA LEU A 239 -4.55 15.75 -5.42
C LEU A 239 -5.31 15.76 -4.09
N GLY A 240 -6.16 14.76 -3.86
CA GLY A 240 -7.06 14.76 -2.70
C GLY A 240 -8.07 15.91 -2.79
N THR A 241 -7.96 16.90 -1.91
CA THR A 241 -8.77 18.13 -1.98
C THR A 241 -7.98 19.36 -2.43
N ILE A 242 -6.78 19.15 -2.93
CA ILE A 242 -5.90 20.21 -3.44
C ILE A 242 -6.02 20.28 -4.96
N VAL A 243 -6.02 21.48 -5.51
CA VAL A 243 -5.77 21.73 -6.93
C VAL A 243 -4.37 22.34 -7.05
N ILE A 244 -3.47 21.61 -7.69
CA ILE A 244 -2.14 22.08 -8.05
C ILE A 244 -2.27 22.76 -9.40
N ARG A 245 -1.79 24.00 -9.53
CA ARG A 245 -1.78 24.76 -10.78
C ARG A 245 -0.37 25.23 -11.09
N THR A 246 0.02 25.21 -12.37
CA THR A 246 1.27 25.79 -12.86
C THR A 246 1.01 26.76 -13.99
N SER A 247 1.76 27.86 -14.03
CA SER A 247 1.67 28.94 -15.02
C SER A 247 1.64 28.45 -16.47
N ASP A 248 0.79 29.07 -17.29
CA ASP A 248 0.73 28.86 -18.75
C ASP A 248 1.95 29.43 -19.49
N LYS A 249 2.72 30.31 -18.83
CA LYS A 249 4.01 30.84 -19.34
C LYS A 249 5.10 29.78 -19.40
N LEU A 250 4.95 28.67 -18.66
CA LEU A 250 5.90 27.57 -18.63
C LEU A 250 5.70 26.64 -19.83
N ALA A 251 6.79 26.10 -20.37
CA ALA A 251 6.71 25.02 -21.33
C ALA A 251 6.04 23.78 -20.69
N ALA A 252 5.31 22.99 -21.48
CA ALA A 252 4.60 21.81 -20.97
C ALA A 252 5.48 20.82 -20.20
N SER A 253 6.75 20.66 -20.58
CA SER A 253 7.72 19.83 -19.87
C SER A 253 8.10 20.38 -18.48
N GLN A 254 8.17 21.72 -18.35
CA GLN A 254 8.43 22.39 -17.08
C GLN A 254 7.22 22.30 -16.16
N GLN A 255 6.01 22.53 -16.68
CA GLN A 255 4.75 22.34 -15.95
C GLN A 255 4.66 20.94 -15.34
N LYS A 256 4.89 19.90 -16.17
CA LYS A 256 4.88 18.51 -15.74
C LYS A 256 5.92 18.22 -14.63
N THR A 257 7.12 18.76 -14.78
CA THR A 257 8.20 18.54 -13.79
C THR A 257 7.87 19.21 -12.46
N LEU A 258 7.39 20.46 -12.51
CA LEU A 258 7.03 21.23 -11.33
C LEU A 258 5.83 20.61 -10.60
N GLU A 259 4.78 20.23 -11.33
CA GLU A 259 3.61 19.52 -10.78
C GLU A 259 4.03 18.21 -10.10
N GLN A 260 4.93 17.44 -10.71
CA GLN A 260 5.41 16.18 -10.12
C GLN A 260 6.22 16.43 -8.84
N ASN A 261 7.10 17.43 -8.82
CA ASN A 261 7.87 17.80 -7.63
C ASN A 261 6.97 18.21 -6.47
N ILE A 262 5.97 19.06 -6.76
CA ILE A 262 4.94 19.47 -5.79
C ILE A 262 4.16 18.25 -5.32
N THR A 263 3.61 17.44 -6.24
CA THR A 263 2.86 16.22 -5.91
C THR A 263 3.65 15.32 -4.96
N ASN A 264 4.92 15.04 -5.31
CA ASN A 264 5.81 14.21 -4.49
C ASN A 264 6.00 14.79 -3.10
N SER A 265 6.29 16.08 -2.99
CA SER A 265 6.48 16.75 -1.70
C SER A 265 5.25 16.60 -0.79
N PHE A 266 4.05 16.75 -1.35
CA PHE A 266 2.79 16.65 -0.60
C PHE A 266 2.47 15.23 -0.12
N ILE A 267 2.91 14.20 -0.86
CA ILE A 267 2.64 12.79 -0.53
C ILE A 267 3.82 12.09 0.15
N THR A 268 4.98 12.73 0.28
CA THR A 268 6.07 12.19 1.10
C THR A 268 5.64 12.14 2.56
N LEU A 269 5.65 10.96 3.14
CA LEU A 269 5.44 10.75 4.58
C LEU A 269 6.73 11.09 5.32
N LYS A 270 6.65 11.99 6.31
CA LYS A 270 7.75 12.36 7.21
C LYS A 270 7.66 11.57 8.51
#